data_AF-A0A970XYN9-F1
#
_entry.id   AF-A0A970XYN9-F1
#
_cell.length_a   1.000
_cell.length_b   1.000
_cell.length_c   1.000
_cell.angle_alpha   90.00
_cell.angle_beta   90.00
_cell.angle_gamma   90.00
#
_symmetry.space_group_name_H-M   'P 1'
#
loop_
_entity.id
_entity.type
_entity.pdbx_description
1 polymer ?
#
loop_
_entity_poly.entity_id
_entity_poly.type
_entity_poly.pdbx_seq_one_letter_code
_entity_poly.pdbx_strand_id
1 'polypeptide(L)'
;MKNTLIRAWIILTFTPAIAALVMRLIWEAQLAYALGTWIIIILLIAAVLGLYAAILYFTFNPDFSKLQSQPFKILFSVILIALIIVSAIHFYRFVPSPEANMPISVPMAIMILISELSGCTLLLYLLWRK
;
A
#
# COMPACT_ATOMS: atom_id res chain seq x y z
N MET A 1 21.61 -14.55 -1.84
CA MET A 1 20.58 -14.50 -2.90
C MET A 1 19.17 -14.24 -2.37
N LYS A 2 18.60 -15.05 -1.47
CA LYS A 2 17.23 -14.83 -0.91
C LYS A 2 17.02 -13.42 -0.32
N ASN A 3 17.95 -12.93 0.49
CA ASN A 3 17.87 -11.57 1.04
C ASN A 3 17.97 -10.46 -0.01
N THR A 4 18.74 -10.67 -1.08
CA THR A 4 18.86 -9.68 -2.17
C THR A 4 17.55 -9.56 -2.95
N LEU A 5 16.89 -10.69 -3.24
CA LEU A 5 15.59 -10.70 -3.92
C LEU A 5 14.48 -10.07 -3.08
N ILE A 6 14.43 -10.37 -1.78
CA ILE A 6 13.46 -9.76 -0.86
C ILE A 6 13.70 -8.25 -0.76
N ARG A 7 14.96 -7.81 -0.67
CA ARG A 7 15.30 -6.38 -0.67
C ARG A 7 14.88 -5.68 -1.97
N ALA A 8 15.15 -6.29 -3.12
CA ALA A 8 14.72 -5.75 -4.40
C ALA A 8 13.19 -5.69 -4.52
N TRP A 9 12.49 -6.70 -4.02
CA TRP A 9 11.02 -6.73 -4.00
C TRP A 9 10.44 -5.65 -3.08
N ILE A 10 11.03 -5.46 -1.88
CA ILE A 10 10.68 -4.35 -0.99
C ILE A 10 10.83 -3.02 -1.75
N ILE A 11 11.98 -2.77 -2.39
CA ILE A 11 12.21 -1.54 -3.17
C ILE A 11 11.14 -1.38 -4.26
N LEU A 12 10.88 -2.43 -5.04
CA LEU A 12 9.87 -2.43 -6.11
C LEU A 12 8.45 -2.14 -5.59
N THR A 13 8.13 -2.56 -4.37
CA THR A 13 6.85 -2.24 -3.71
C THR A 13 6.80 -0.77 -3.27
N PHE A 14 7.84 -0.27 -2.62
CA PHE A 14 7.84 1.06 -2.02
C PHE A 14 8.01 2.20 -3.03
N THR A 15 8.78 2.01 -4.10
CA THR A 15 8.99 3.04 -5.12
C THR A 15 7.68 3.56 -5.75
N PRO A 16 6.77 2.71 -6.28
CA PRO A 16 5.49 3.18 -6.80
C PRO A 16 4.59 3.73 -5.69
N ALA A 17 4.67 3.21 -4.46
CA ALA A 17 3.91 3.75 -3.32
C ALA A 17 4.29 5.22 -3.02
N ILE A 18 5.59 5.50 -2.98
CA ILE A 18 6.13 6.84 -2.72
C ILE A 18 5.80 7.76 -3.89
N ALA A 19 5.95 7.30 -5.13
CA ALA A 19 5.59 8.09 -6.30
C ALA A 19 4.09 8.45 -6.30
N ALA A 20 3.21 7.49 -6.01
CA ALA A 20 1.78 7.73 -5.87
C ALA A 20 1.46 8.69 -4.73
N LEU A 21 2.16 8.60 -3.59
CA LEU A 21 2.01 9.53 -2.47
C LEU A 21 2.35 10.96 -2.90
N VAL A 22 3.47 11.16 -3.60
CA VAL A 22 3.85 12.48 -4.14
C VAL A 22 2.81 13.00 -5.13
N MET A 23 2.34 12.15 -6.05
CA MET A 23 1.26 12.52 -6.98
C MET A 23 -0.03 12.89 -6.24
N ARG A 24 -0.39 12.16 -5.18
CA ARG A 24 -1.57 12.46 -4.36
C ARG A 24 -1.43 13.80 -3.65
N LEU A 25 -0.27 14.10 -3.09
CA LEU A 25 -0.02 15.41 -2.46
C LEU A 25 -0.12 16.56 -3.46
N ILE A 26 0.40 16.38 -4.69
CA ILE A 26 0.26 17.38 -5.76
C ILE A 26 -1.21 17.54 -6.16
N TRP A 27 -1.93 16.43 -6.33
CA TRP A 27 -3.34 16.41 -6.67
C TRP A 27 -4.20 17.14 -5.64
N GLU A 28 -4.01 16.83 -4.35
CA GLU A 28 -4.72 17.51 -3.27
C GLU A 28 -4.33 18.99 -3.19
N ALA A 29 -3.05 19.35 -3.36
CA ALA A 29 -2.61 20.75 -3.37
C ALA A 29 -3.24 21.58 -4.51
N GLN A 30 -3.58 20.94 -5.64
CA GLN A 30 -4.27 21.60 -6.76
C GLN A 30 -5.77 21.77 -6.54
N LEU A 31 -6.40 20.93 -5.71
CA LEU A 31 -7.85 20.87 -5.52
C LEU A 31 -8.33 21.34 -4.14
N ALA A 32 -7.40 21.57 -3.20
CA ALA A 32 -7.70 21.86 -1.80
C ALA A 32 -8.41 23.21 -1.60
N TYR A 33 -9.74 23.18 -1.64
CA TYR A 33 -10.63 24.20 -1.07
C TYR A 33 -11.58 23.65 0.02
N ALA A 34 -11.59 22.33 0.28
CA ALA A 34 -12.57 21.68 1.17
C ALA A 34 -11.93 21.00 2.39
N LEU A 35 -12.56 21.15 3.57
CA LEU A 35 -12.10 20.55 4.85
C LEU A 35 -11.92 19.03 4.81
N GLY A 36 -12.68 18.31 3.97
CA GLY A 36 -12.58 16.85 3.82
C GLY A 36 -11.21 16.39 3.28
N THR A 37 -10.53 17.22 2.49
CA THR A 37 -9.19 16.97 1.96
C THR A 37 -8.15 16.82 3.08
N TRP A 38 -8.26 17.62 4.15
CA TRP A 38 -7.31 17.58 5.26
C TRP A 38 -7.39 16.29 6.08
N ILE A 39 -8.61 15.73 6.24
CA ILE A 39 -8.80 14.45 6.92
C ILE A 39 -8.10 13.34 6.15
N ILE A 40 -8.25 13.32 4.82
CA ILE A 40 -7.60 12.32 3.96
C ILE A 40 -6.08 12.45 4.05
N ILE A 41 -5.53 13.67 4.02
CA ILE A 41 -4.09 13.91 4.17
C ILE A 41 -3.57 13.39 5.52
N ILE A 42 -4.27 13.66 6.62
CA ILE A 42 -3.89 13.17 7.97
C ILE A 42 -3.90 11.64 8.01
N LEU A 43 -4.95 11.01 7.49
CA LEU A 43 -5.03 9.55 7.40
C LEU A 43 -3.90 8.96 6.55
N LEU A 44 -3.54 9.62 5.46
CA LEU A 44 -2.44 9.23 4.58
C LEU A 44 -1.09 9.30 5.31
N ILE A 45 -0.84 10.39 6.04
CA ILE A 45 0.38 10.55 6.86
C ILE A 45 0.42 9.47 7.95
N ALA A 46 -0.69 9.23 8.64
CA ALA A 46 -0.77 8.20 9.68
C ALA A 46 -0.51 6.80 9.11
N ALA A 47 -1.05 6.49 7.92
CA ALA A 47 -0.81 5.22 7.23
C ALA A 47 0.67 5.06 6.84
N VAL A 48 1.30 6.13 6.31
CA VAL A 48 2.73 6.13 5.94
C VAL A 48 3.62 5.97 7.17
N LEU A 49 3.32 6.67 8.27
CA LEU A 49 4.04 6.53 9.54
C LEU A 49 3.86 5.14 10.14
N GLY A 50 2.65 4.59 10.10
CA GLY A 50 2.36 3.21 10.54
C GLY A 50 3.15 2.19 9.72
N LEU A 51 3.24 2.39 8.41
CA LEU A 51 4.04 1.55 7.51
C LEU A 51 5.53 1.65 7.85
N TYR A 52 6.09 2.85 8.06
CA TYR A 52 7.48 3.00 8.49
C TYR A 52 7.74 2.38 9.86
N ALA A 53 6.84 2.57 10.82
CA ALA A 53 6.95 1.94 12.14
C ALA A 53 6.94 0.41 12.03
N ALA A 54 6.09 -0.15 11.17
CA ALA A 54 6.06 -1.58 10.88
C ALA A 54 7.38 -2.05 10.26
N ILE A 55 7.90 -1.36 9.23
CA ILE A 55 9.19 -1.69 8.62
C ILE A 55 10.32 -1.64 9.66
N LEU A 56 10.38 -0.61 10.49
CA LEU A 56 11.39 -0.44 11.53
C LEU A 56 11.28 -1.55 12.57
N TYR A 57 10.07 -1.84 13.06
CA TYR A 57 9.80 -2.94 13.97
C TYR A 57 10.27 -4.27 13.40
N PHE A 58 9.90 -4.59 12.16
CA PHE A 58 10.33 -5.82 11.48
C PHE A 58 11.82 -5.85 11.13
N THR A 59 12.48 -4.71 11.03
CA THR A 59 13.92 -4.61 10.74
C THR A 59 14.76 -4.81 12.00
N PHE A 60 14.36 -4.23 13.13
CA PHE A 60 15.15 -4.20 14.36
C PHE A 60 14.74 -5.23 15.41
N ASN A 61 13.49 -5.71 15.41
CA ASN A 61 13.03 -6.71 16.37
C ASN A 61 11.99 -7.68 15.76
N PRO A 62 12.43 -8.58 14.87
CA PRO A 62 11.56 -9.51 14.16
C PRO A 62 11.08 -10.69 15.04
N ASP A 63 10.34 -10.44 16.11
CA ASP A 63 9.67 -11.52 16.85
C ASP A 63 8.33 -11.88 16.18
N PHE A 64 8.40 -12.80 15.21
CA PHE A 64 7.24 -13.32 14.51
C PHE A 64 6.50 -14.42 15.28
N SER A 65 6.97 -14.86 16.45
CA SER A 65 6.44 -16.03 17.15
C SER A 65 4.93 -15.92 17.41
N LYS A 66 4.45 -14.72 17.74
CA LYS A 66 3.02 -14.41 17.97
C LYS A 66 2.19 -14.29 16.68
N LEU A 67 2.85 -14.06 15.55
CA LEU A 67 2.24 -13.92 14.21
C LEU A 67 2.34 -15.21 13.38
N GLN A 68 2.91 -16.27 13.95
CA GLN A 68 3.13 -17.55 13.28
C GLN A 68 1.98 -18.56 13.46
N SER A 69 0.98 -18.25 14.29
CA SER A 69 -0.13 -19.19 14.50
C SER A 69 -0.93 -19.38 13.21
N GLN A 70 -1.32 -20.62 12.92
CA GLN A 70 -2.05 -20.94 11.69
C GLN A 70 -3.36 -20.13 11.53
N PRO A 71 -4.17 -19.92 12.60
CA PRO A 71 -5.36 -19.08 12.51
C PRO A 71 -5.04 -17.63 12.14
N PHE A 72 -3.96 -17.07 12.70
CA PHE A 72 -3.53 -15.72 12.36
C PHE A 72 -3.09 -15.63 10.90
N LYS A 73 -2.30 -16.59 10.41
CA LYS A 73 -1.86 -16.61 9.00
C LYS A 73 -3.03 -16.64 8.03
N ILE A 74 -4.04 -17.45 8.31
CA ILE A 74 -5.26 -17.55 7.49
C ILE A 74 -6.04 -16.23 7.53
N LEU A 75 -6.32 -15.71 8.73
CA LEU A 75 -7.06 -14.45 8.89
C LEU A 75 -6.37 -13.30 8.17
N PHE A 76 -5.06 -13.15 8.35
CA PHE A 76 -4.28 -12.11 7.71
C PHE A 76 -4.26 -12.27 6.19
N SER A 77 -4.15 -13.50 5.67
CA SER A 77 -4.21 -13.76 4.23
C SER A 77 -5.57 -13.38 3.63
N VAL A 78 -6.67 -13.68 4.33
CA VAL A 78 -8.03 -13.28 3.91
C VAL A 78 -8.16 -11.76 3.85
N ILE A 79 -7.64 -11.04 4.86
CA ILE A 79 -7.64 -9.57 4.87
C ILE A 79 -6.87 -9.00 3.68
N LEU A 80 -5.68 -9.53 3.38
CA LEU A 80 -4.88 -9.07 2.23
C LEU A 80 -5.58 -9.32 0.90
N ILE A 81 -6.22 -10.48 0.72
CA ILE A 81 -6.97 -10.80 -0.50
C ILE A 81 -8.18 -9.88 -0.64
N ALA A 82 -8.93 -9.63 0.45
CA ALA A 82 -10.05 -8.71 0.45
C ALA A 82 -9.61 -7.29 0.08
N LEU A 83 -8.47 -6.84 0.60
CA LEU A 83 -7.88 -5.54 0.26
C LEU A 83 -7.58 -5.44 -1.24
N ILE A 84 -6.93 -6.46 -1.83
CA ILE A 84 -6.67 -6.52 -3.28
C ILE A 84 -7.97 -6.41 -4.10
N ILE A 85 -9.00 -7.17 -3.72
CA ILE A 85 -10.30 -7.17 -4.43
C ILE A 85 -10.95 -5.79 -4.37
N VAL A 86 -10.99 -5.17 -3.18
CA VAL A 86 -11.57 -3.84 -3.00
C VAL A 86 -10.80 -2.80 -3.81
N SER A 87 -9.47 -2.83 -3.78
CA SER A 87 -8.63 -1.93 -4.58
C SER A 87 -8.85 -2.09 -6.08
N ALA A 88 -8.97 -3.33 -6.57
CA ALA A 88 -9.26 -3.59 -7.98
C ALA A 88 -10.65 -3.06 -8.40
N ILE A 89 -11.67 -3.25 -7.55
CA ILE A 89 -13.02 -2.70 -7.79
C ILE A 89 -12.98 -1.17 -7.79
N HIS A 90 -12.28 -0.56 -6.84
CA HIS A 90 -12.11 0.90 -6.79
C HIS A 90 -11.39 1.43 -8.02
N PHE A 91 -10.30 0.79 -8.43
CA PHE A 91 -9.58 1.16 -9.66
C PHE A 91 -10.48 1.08 -10.89
N TYR A 92 -11.19 -0.04 -11.07
CA TYR A 92 -12.11 -0.23 -12.19
C TYR A 92 -13.23 0.84 -12.24
N ARG A 93 -13.74 1.26 -11.08
CA ARG A 93 -14.74 2.34 -10.98
C ARG A 93 -14.14 3.73 -11.16
N PHE A 94 -12.89 3.92 -10.78
CA PHE A 94 -12.20 5.21 -10.86
C PHE A 94 -11.80 5.57 -12.29
N VAL A 95 -11.27 4.62 -13.07
CA VAL A 95 -10.82 4.89 -14.44
C VAL A 95 -11.85 5.61 -15.33
N PRO A 96 -13.14 5.24 -15.34
CA PRO A 96 -14.15 5.96 -16.11
C PRO A 96 -14.76 7.19 -15.41
N SER A 97 -14.33 7.51 -14.18
CA SER A 97 -14.95 8.58 -13.39
C SER A 97 -14.45 9.97 -13.80
N PRO A 98 -15.22 11.05 -13.57
CA PRO A 98 -14.78 12.41 -13.90
C PRO A 98 -13.47 12.82 -13.21
N GLU A 99 -13.19 12.27 -12.04
CA GLU A 99 -11.96 12.52 -11.27
C GLU A 99 -10.71 11.98 -11.98
N ALA A 100 -10.86 11.00 -12.89
CA ALA A 100 -9.79 10.47 -13.71
C ALA A 100 -9.37 11.39 -14.86
N ASN A 101 -10.12 12.47 -15.13
CA ASN A 101 -9.80 13.41 -16.22
C ASN A 101 -8.53 14.23 -15.98
N MET A 102 -8.06 14.32 -14.74
CA MET A 102 -6.77 14.96 -14.46
C MET A 102 -5.60 14.07 -14.92
N PRO A 103 -4.58 14.62 -15.61
CA PRO A 103 -3.48 13.84 -16.16
C PRO A 103 -2.73 12.95 -15.16
N ILE A 104 -2.69 13.36 -13.89
CA ILE A 104 -1.99 12.63 -12.81
C ILE A 104 -2.86 11.55 -12.15
N SER A 105 -4.18 11.60 -12.32
CA SER A 105 -5.14 10.75 -11.59
C SER A 105 -4.97 9.26 -11.92
N VAL A 106 -4.99 8.92 -13.21
CA VAL A 106 -4.90 7.52 -13.67
C VAL A 106 -3.50 6.91 -13.40
N PRO A 107 -2.37 7.59 -13.72
CA PRO A 107 -1.04 7.11 -13.36
C PRO A 107 -0.88 6.87 -11.86
N MET A 108 -1.39 7.80 -11.02
CA MET A 108 -1.38 7.64 -9.56
C MET A 108 -2.16 6.40 -9.13
N ALA A 109 -3.37 6.19 -9.64
CA ALA A 109 -4.19 5.04 -9.30
C ALA A 109 -3.54 3.71 -9.73
N ILE A 110 -2.87 3.67 -10.89
CA ILE A 110 -2.10 2.49 -11.35
C ILE A 110 -0.93 2.22 -10.40
N MET A 111 -0.17 3.25 -10.01
CA MET A 111 0.96 3.09 -9.09
C MET A 111 0.51 2.57 -7.72
N ILE A 112 -0.62 3.06 -7.20
CA ILE A 112 -1.22 2.55 -5.96
C ILE A 112 -1.55 1.07 -6.13
N LEU A 113 -2.28 0.70 -7.18
CA LEU A 113 -2.70 -0.69 -7.40
C LEU A 113 -1.49 -1.64 -7.53
N ILE A 114 -0.46 -1.25 -8.29
CA ILE A 114 0.77 -2.05 -8.43
C ILE A 114 1.48 -2.19 -7.08
N SER A 115 1.60 -1.09 -6.33
CA SER A 115 2.21 -1.10 -4.99
C SER A 115 1.45 -2.01 -4.04
N GLU A 116 0.12 -1.94 -4.01
CA GLU A 116 -0.72 -2.76 -3.14
C GLU A 116 -0.64 -4.24 -3.51
N LEU A 117 -0.71 -4.58 -4.80
CA LEU A 117 -0.55 -5.95 -5.29
C LEU A 117 0.83 -6.50 -4.91
N SER A 118 1.90 -5.72 -5.14
CA SER A 118 3.27 -6.11 -4.80
C SER A 118 3.47 -6.25 -3.29
N GLY A 119 2.90 -5.33 -2.50
CA GLY A 119 2.95 -5.37 -1.04
C GLY A 119 2.20 -6.55 -0.46
N CYS A 120 0.98 -6.81 -0.92
CA CYS A 120 0.18 -7.95 -0.47
C CYS A 120 0.84 -9.29 -0.83
N THR A 121 1.36 -9.43 -2.05
CA THR A 121 2.08 -10.64 -2.47
C THR A 121 3.38 -10.85 -1.69
N LEU A 122 4.14 -9.79 -1.42
CA LEU A 122 5.32 -9.83 -0.56
C LEU A 122 4.94 -10.24 0.88
N LEU A 123 3.88 -9.67 1.46
CA LEU A 123 3.43 -10.01 2.81
C LEU A 123 2.94 -11.45 2.90
N LEU A 124 2.16 -11.93 1.93
CA LEU A 124 1.77 -13.34 1.84
C LEU A 124 3.00 -14.25 1.74
N TYR A 125 3.97 -13.90 0.90
CA TYR A 125 5.23 -14.64 0.80
C TYR A 125 5.97 -14.69 2.15
N LEU A 126 6.09 -13.56 2.85
CA LEU A 126 6.76 -13.48 4.15
C LEU A 126 6.01 -14.22 5.27
N LEU A 127 4.68 -14.32 5.17
CA LEU A 127 3.84 -15.02 6.14
C LEU A 127 3.94 -16.55 6.00
N TRP A 128 4.07 -17.02 4.76
CA TRP A 128 4.06 -18.44 4.41
C TRP A 128 5.44 -19.04 4.13
N ARG A 129 6.51 -18.23 4.08
CA ARG A 129 7.89 -18.74 4.02
C ARG A 129 8.23 -19.53 5.29
N LYS A 130 8.87 -20.69 5.10
CA LYS A 130 9.50 -21.47 6.17
C LYS A 130 10.77 -20.77 6.66
#